data_AF-A0A1Z5HUQ9-F1
#
_entry.id   AF-A0A1Z5HUQ9-F1
#
_cell.length_a   1.000
_cell.length_b   1.000
_cell.length_c   1.000
_cell.angle_alpha   90.00
_cell.angle_beta   90.00
_cell.angle_gamma   90.00
#
_symmetry.space_group_name_H-M   'P 1'
#
loop_
_entity.id
_entity.type
_entity.pdbx_description
1 polymer ?
#
loop_
_entity_poly.entity_id
_entity_poly.type
_entity_poly.pdbx_seq_one_letter_code
_entity_poly.pdbx_strand_id
1 'polypeptide(L)' 'MREPEYAEFYRKKFTEARHHHHKRSLVLTARKLVRMVFTLLSEGQIYRPRRLG' A
#
# COMPACT_ATOMS: atom_id res chain seq x y z
N MET A 1 -2.65 10.35 4.44
CA MET A 1 -1.77 9.16 4.64
C MET A 1 -0.33 9.67 4.63
N ARG A 2 0.50 9.36 5.64
CA ARG A 2 1.83 9.99 5.79
C ARG A 2 2.89 9.44 4.84
N GLU A 3 2.73 8.21 4.38
CA GLU A 3 3.60 7.60 3.39
C GLU A 3 3.06 7.89 1.97
N PRO A 4 3.77 8.69 1.14
CA PRO A 4 3.30 9.10 -0.18
C PRO A 4 2.99 7.92 -1.10
N GLU A 5 3.78 6.85 -1.06
CA GLU A 5 3.59 5.69 -1.93
C GLU A 5 2.21 5.02 -1.73
N TYR A 6 1.78 4.88 -0.48
CA TYR A 6 0.46 4.32 -0.18
C TYR A 6 -0.67 5.31 -0.46
N ALA A 7 -0.43 6.61 -0.31
CA ALA A 7 -1.39 7.66 -0.65
C ALA A 7 -1.68 7.67 -2.16
N GLU A 8 -0.64 7.63 -2.99
CA GLU A 8 -0.76 7.57 -4.44
C GLU A 8 -1.41 6.28 -4.90
N PHE A 9 -1.01 5.14 -4.32
CA PHE A 9 -1.64 3.86 -4.61
C PHE A 9 -3.13 3.86 -4.25
N TYR A 10 -3.51 4.39 -3.08
CA TYR A 10 -4.90 4.54 -2.68
C TYR A 10 -5.68 5.37 -3.69
N ARG A 11 -5.18 6.56 -4.05
CA ARG A 11 -5.85 7.46 -5.01
C ARG A 11 -6.03 6.79 -6.36
N LYS A 12 -4.99 6.12 -6.86
CA LYS A 12 -5.07 5.34 -8.11
C LYS A 12 -6.17 4.28 -8.04
N LYS A 13 -6.20 3.47 -6.97
CA LYS A 13 -7.23 2.41 -6.80
C LYS A 13 -8.63 2.95 -6.57
N PHE A 14 -8.74 4.14 -5.99
CA PHE A 14 -10.01 4.83 -5.84
C PHE A 14 -10.58 5.23 -7.20
N THR A 15 -9.78 5.85 -8.06
CA THR A 15 -10.19 6.26 -9.42
C THR A 15 -10.48 5.08 -10.33
N GLU A 16 -9.74 3.97 -10.20
CA GLU A 16 -9.96 2.74 -11.00
C GLU A 16 -11.22 1.95 -10.61
N ALA A 17 -11.73 2.11 -9.39
CA ALA A 17 -12.88 1.36 -8.93
C ALA A 17 -14.15 1.81 -9.66
N ARG A 18 -15.06 0.88 -9.99
CA ARG A 18 -16.37 1.20 -10.57
C ARG A 18 -17.47 1.35 -9.51
N HIS A 19 -17.32 0.63 -8.40
CA HIS A 19 -18.22 0.65 -7.25
C HIS A 19 -17.40 0.51 -5.96
N HIS A 20 -17.96 1.02 -4.86
CA HIS A 20 -17.36 0.96 -3.52
C HIS A 20 -15.91 1.49 -3.48
N HIS A 21 -15.68 2.65 -4.11
CA HIS A 21 -14.33 3.20 -4.31
C HIS A 21 -13.48 3.21 -3.03
N HIS A 22 -14.00 3.75 -1.93
CA HIS A 22 -13.27 3.80 -0.65
C HIS A 22 -12.99 2.42 -0.07
N LYS A 23 -13.99 1.51 -0.05
CA LYS A 23 -13.81 0.16 0.51
C LYS A 23 -12.76 -0.60 -0.31
N ARG A 24 -12.86 -0.55 -1.63
CA ARG A 24 -11.95 -1.26 -2.53
C ARG A 24 -10.53 -0.70 -2.46
N SER A 25 -10.36 0.63 -2.52
CA SER A 25 -9.04 1.24 -2.45
C SER A 25 -8.37 0.99 -1.09
N LEU A 26 -9.13 1.08 0.02
CA LEU A 26 -8.61 0.82 1.35
C LEU A 26 -8.14 -0.64 1.51
N VAL A 27 -8.96 -1.61 1.10
CA VAL A 27 -8.61 -3.04 1.17
C VAL A 27 -7.36 -3.34 0.33
N LEU A 28 -7.26 -2.79 -0.88
CA LEU A 28 -6.09 -3.00 -1.73
C LEU A 28 -4.82 -2.37 -1.15
N THR A 29 -4.93 -1.17 -0.58
CA THR A 29 -3.80 -0.50 0.09
C THR A 29 -3.37 -1.28 1.34
N ALA A 30 -4.31 -1.76 2.15
CA ALA A 30 -4.02 -2.60 3.31
C ALA A 30 -3.34 -3.92 2.90
N ARG A 31 -3.83 -4.58 1.85
CA ARG A 31 -3.20 -5.80 1.30
C ARG A 31 -1.77 -5.55 0.83
N LYS A 32 -1.51 -4.40 0.20
CA LYS A 32 -0.15 -3.99 -0.22
C LYS A 32 0.78 -3.87 1.00
N LEU A 33 0.32 -3.23 2.07
CA LEU A 33 1.07 -3.09 3.32
C LEU A 33 1.34 -4.45 3.99
N VAL A 34 0.30 -5.29 4.15
CA VAL A 34 0.42 -6.60 4.78
C VAL A 34 1.42 -7.48 4.04
N ARG A 35 1.41 -7.45 2.69
CA ARG A 35 2.40 -8.19 1.89
C ARG A 35 3.82 -7.75 2.21
N MET A 36 4.08 -6.44 2.29
CA MET A 36 5.40 -5.92 2.61
C MET A 36 5.85 -6.37 4.01
N VAL A 37 4.98 -6.25 5.02
CA VAL A 37 5.28 -6.71 6.38
C VAL A 37 5.58 -8.20 6.40
N PHE A 38 4.77 -9.00 5.70
CA PHE A 38 4.98 -10.44 5.60
C PHE A 38 6.34 -10.79 4.98
N THR A 39 6.69 -10.14 3.86
CA THR A 39 8.00 -10.35 3.20
C THR A 39 9.17 -9.99 4.13
N LEU A 40 9.10 -8.85 4.80
CA LEU A 40 10.14 -8.41 5.74
C LEU A 40 10.32 -9.43 6.88
N LEU A 41 9.22 -9.91 7.45
CA LEU A 41 9.26 -10.92 8.51
C LEU A 41 9.81 -12.26 8.00
N SER A 42 9.40 -12.70 6.80
CA SER A 42 9.89 -13.95 6.22
C SER A 42 11.38 -13.93 5.88
N GLU A 43 11.94 -12.75 5.61
CA GLU A 43 13.35 -12.56 5.27
C GLU A 43 14.20 -12.10 6.48
N GLY A 44 13.59 -11.88 7.64
CA GLY A 44 14.27 -11.33 8.82
C GLY A 44 14.83 -9.91 8.61
N GLN A 45 14.23 -9.13 7.70
CA GLN A 45 14.70 -7.80 7.32
C GLN A 45 13.94 -6.69 8.07
N ILE A 46 14.66 -5.62 8.39
CA ILE A 46 14.06 -4.39 8.93
C ILE A 46 13.56 -3.53 7.77
N TYR A 47 12.40 -2.90 7.94
CA TYR A 47 11.86 -1.96 6.96
C TYR A 47 12.87 -0.86 6.62
N ARG A 48 13.17 -0.73 5.32
CA ARG A 48 13.98 0.35 4.76
C ARG A 48 13.14 1.09 3.73
N PRO A 49 12.68 2.32 4.02
CA PRO A 49 11.89 3.08 3.05
C PRO A 49 12.71 3.29 1.78
N ARG A 50 12.07 3.07 0.62
CA ARG A 50 12.70 3.34 -0.68
C ARG A 50 12.94 4.85 -0.77
N ARG A 51 14.20 5.28 -0.76
CA ARG A 51 14.53 6.66 -1.17
C ARG A 51 14.35 6.71 -2.68
N LEU A 52 13.27 7.33 -3.14
CA LEU A 52 13.17 7.81 -4.51
C LEU A 52 14.20 8.95 -4.60
N GLY A 53 15.32 8.68 -5.29
CA GLY A 53 16.34 9.68 -5.60
C GLY A 53 15.87 10.64 -6.67
#